data_AF-A0A4Q6F4F3-F1
#
_entry.id   AF-A0A4Q6F4F3-F1
#
_cell.length_a   1.000
_cell.length_b   1.000
_cell.length_c   1.000
_cell.angle_alpha   90.00
_cell.angle_beta   90.00
_cell.angle_gamma   90.00
#
_symmetry.space_group_name_H-M   'P 1'
#
loop_
_entity.id
_entity.type
_entity.pdbx_description
1 polymer ?
#
loop_
_entity_poly.entity_id
_entity_poly.type
_entity_poly.pdbx_seq_one_letter_code
_entity_poly.pdbx_strand_id
1 'polypeptide(L)'
;MNTANPSEIESKLATVRRVLKNHNLAGLRLRGTDWFAWATGGGSNVVLLTTDTGVAEVLITLDDAFIITDNIEAERLQLEELSSDYKLWQMPWYTPEKKEG
;
A
#
# COMPACT_ATOMS: atom_id res chain seq x y z
N MET A 1 -2.85 13.68 -14.50
CA MET A 1 -2.03 12.47 -14.66
C MET A 1 -0.99 12.51 -13.55
N ASN A 2 -1.13 11.68 -12.53
CA ASN A 2 -0.24 11.72 -11.36
C ASN A 2 0.98 10.86 -11.66
N THR A 3 2.06 11.49 -12.12
CA THR A 3 3.31 10.78 -12.44
C THR A 3 4.09 10.60 -11.15
N ALA A 4 3.85 9.50 -10.44
CA ALA A 4 4.78 9.08 -9.40
C ALA A 4 6.17 8.95 -10.03
N ASN A 5 7.17 9.62 -9.45
CA ASN A 5 8.54 9.56 -9.95
C ASN A 5 9.16 8.25 -9.42
N PRO A 6 9.59 7.29 -10.27
CA PRO A 6 10.10 5.99 -9.79
C PRO A 6 11.21 6.14 -8.74
N SER A 7 12.07 7.14 -8.91
CA SER A 7 13.14 7.48 -7.95
C SER A 7 12.63 7.88 -6.55
N GLU A 8 11.43 8.46 -6.45
CA GLU A 8 10.80 8.84 -5.19
C GLU A 8 10.29 7.63 -4.43
N ILE A 9 9.56 6.73 -5.11
CA ILE A 9 9.02 5.50 -4.51
C ILE A 9 10.18 4.62 -4.03
N GLU A 10 11.20 4.39 -4.87
CA GLU A 10 12.38 3.62 -4.48
C GLU A 10 13.07 4.20 -3.24
N SER A 11 13.20 5.53 -3.16
CA SER A 11 13.82 6.22 -2.01
C SER A 11 13.00 6.05 -0.72
N LYS A 12 11.67 6.11 -0.82
CA LYS A 12 10.76 5.87 0.31
C LYS A 12 10.85 4.42 0.78
N LEU A 13 10.81 3.46 -0.14
CA LEU A 13 10.94 2.03 0.18
C LEU A 13 12.30 1.71 0.82
N ALA A 14 13.39 2.26 0.29
CA ALA A 14 14.73 2.11 0.87
C ALA A 14 14.81 2.67 2.30
N THR A 15 14.15 3.80 2.55
CA THR A 15 14.09 4.41 3.88
C THR A 15 13.34 3.52 4.87
N VAL A 16 12.16 3.01 4.49
CA VAL A 16 11.39 2.09 5.34
C VAL A 16 12.17 0.81 5.61
N ARG A 17 12.79 0.21 4.58
CA ARG A 17 13.60 -1.02 4.74
C ARG A 17 14.76 -0.84 5.69
N ARG A 18 15.41 0.33 5.69
CA ARG A 18 16.46 0.65 6.66
C ARG A 18 15.92 0.70 8.10
N VAL A 19 14.76 1.29 8.31
CA VAL A 19 14.10 1.29 9.62
C VAL A 19 13.78 -0.15 10.05
N LEU A 20 13.19 -0.95 9.17
CA LEU A 20 12.87 -2.35 9.47
C LEU A 20 14.12 -3.15 9.89
N LYS A 21 15.23 -3.02 9.15
CA LYS A 21 16.51 -3.67 9.49
C LYS A 21 17.04 -3.21 10.84
N ASN A 22 17.07 -1.90 11.10
CA ASN A 22 17.61 -1.33 12.34
C ASN A 22 16.82 -1.77 13.57
N HIS A 23 15.51 -2.01 13.43
CA HIS A 23 14.63 -2.42 14.51
C HIS A 23 14.30 -3.92 14.51
N ASN A 24 14.92 -4.70 13.62
CA ASN A 24 14.71 -6.14 13.46
C ASN A 24 13.22 -6.52 13.27
N LEU A 25 12.50 -5.74 12.45
CA LEU A 25 11.09 -5.90 12.15
C LEU A 25 10.89 -6.63 10.82
N ALA A 26 9.84 -7.45 10.72
CA ALA A 26 9.52 -8.20 9.51
C ALA A 26 8.84 -7.35 8.41
N GLY A 27 8.14 -6.28 8.79
CA GLY A 27 7.44 -5.41 7.86
C GLY A 27 6.73 -4.24 8.53
N LEU A 28 6.25 -3.31 7.71
CA LEU A 28 5.45 -2.14 8.09
C LEU A 28 4.16 -2.15 7.28
N ARG A 29 3.02 -2.12 7.97
CA ARG A 29 1.69 -1.99 7.36
C ARG A 29 1.19 -0.55 7.54
N LEU A 30 0.99 0.13 6.43
CA LEU A 30 0.51 1.50 6.34
C LEU A 30 -0.98 1.49 5.98
N ARG A 31 -1.80 2.11 6.82
CA ARG A 31 -3.26 2.14 6.67
C ARG A 31 -3.77 3.58 6.59
N GLY A 32 -4.78 3.83 5.77
CA GLY A 32 -5.37 5.15 5.56
C GLY A 32 -4.90 5.83 4.27
N THR A 33 -5.71 6.77 3.78
CA THR A 33 -5.55 7.41 2.46
C THR A 33 -4.25 8.19 2.34
N ASP A 34 -3.86 8.92 3.39
CA ASP A 34 -2.64 9.74 3.38
C ASP A 34 -1.39 8.87 3.29
N TRP A 35 -1.38 7.75 4.02
CA TRP A 35 -0.26 6.81 4.00
C TRP A 35 -0.17 6.04 2.69
N PHE A 36 -1.32 5.69 2.09
CA PHE A 36 -1.36 5.11 0.76
C PHE A 36 -0.81 6.08 -0.29
N ALA A 37 -1.30 7.31 -0.31
CA ALA A 37 -0.84 8.34 -1.25
C ALA A 37 0.65 8.64 -1.06
N TRP A 38 1.12 8.74 0.20
CA TRP A 38 2.55 8.91 0.48
C TRP A 38 3.37 7.75 -0.07
N ALA A 39 2.98 6.50 0.19
CA ALA A 39 3.75 5.33 -0.25
C ALA A 39 3.80 5.23 -1.78
N THR A 40 2.67 5.42 -2.45
CA THR A 40 2.53 5.21 -3.90
C THR A 40 2.94 6.41 -4.76
N GLY A 41 3.49 7.47 -4.17
CA GLY A 41 3.88 8.68 -4.92
C GLY A 41 2.67 9.49 -5.43
N GLY A 42 1.57 9.46 -4.68
CA GLY A 42 0.34 10.20 -4.96
C GLY A 42 -0.83 9.35 -5.48
N GLY A 43 -0.72 8.02 -5.49
CA GLY A 43 -1.84 7.15 -5.85
C GLY A 43 -3.09 7.45 -5.00
N SER A 44 -4.25 7.46 -5.64
CA SER A 44 -5.52 7.66 -4.95
C SER A 44 -6.11 6.29 -4.62
N ASN A 45 -6.42 6.08 -3.34
CA ASN A 45 -7.21 4.92 -2.92
C ASN A 45 -8.58 5.35 -2.36
N VAL A 46 -9.06 6.51 -2.80
CA VAL A 46 -10.36 7.03 -2.39
C VAL A 46 -11.43 6.29 -3.18
N VAL A 47 -12.08 5.33 -2.53
CA VAL A 47 -13.43 4.92 -2.92
C VAL A 47 -14.33 6.08 -2.54
N LEU A 48 -15.05 6.64 -3.52
CA LEU A 48 -15.97 7.77 -3.32
C LEU A 48 -17.10 7.50 -2.30
N LEU A 49 -17.16 6.29 -1.74
CA LEU A 49 -18.16 5.85 -0.80
C LEU A 49 -17.47 5.02 0.30
N THR A 50 -17.59 5.53 1.53
CA THR A 50 -17.52 4.82 2.82
C THR A 50 -16.13 4.59 3.49
N THR A 51 -15.99 5.26 4.64
CA THR A 51 -15.10 5.03 5.81
C THR A 51 -13.66 5.56 5.76
N ASP A 52 -13.26 6.26 6.83
CA ASP A 52 -11.93 6.83 7.10
C ASP A 52 -10.77 5.80 7.06
N THR A 53 -11.09 4.51 7.14
CA THR A 53 -10.18 3.40 6.86
C THR A 53 -10.24 3.06 5.37
N GLY A 54 -9.40 3.73 4.57
CA GLY A 54 -9.26 3.44 3.13
C GLY A 54 -9.07 1.94 2.85
N VAL A 55 -9.68 1.47 1.75
CA VAL A 55 -9.87 0.03 1.42
C VAL A 55 -8.58 -0.69 1.00
N ALA A 56 -7.50 0.06 0.87
CA ALA A 56 -6.19 -0.43 0.44
C ALA A 56 -5.09 0.12 1.33
N GLU A 57 -4.15 -0.76 1.58
CA GLU A 57 -3.08 -0.58 2.52
C GLU A 57 -1.77 -0.96 1.84
N VAL A 58 -0.68 -0.44 2.38
CA VAL A 58 0.66 -0.77 1.87
C VAL A 58 1.41 -1.59 2.89
N LEU A 59 1.82 -2.79 2.51
CA LEU A 59 2.72 -3.62 3.30
C LEU A 59 4.11 -3.55 2.69
N ILE A 60 5.08 -3.05 3.46
CA ILE A 60 6.49 -3.01 3.06
C ILE A 60 7.24 -4.04 3.90
N THR A 61 7.94 -4.96 3.25
CA THR A 61 8.84 -5.93 3.88
C THR A 61 10.28 -5.60 3.52
N LEU A 62 11.23 -6.39 4.03
CA LEU A 62 12.64 -6.24 3.69
C LEU A 62 12.91 -6.43 2.20
N ASP A 63 12.15 -7.33 1.57
CA ASP A 63 12.41 -7.78 0.20
C ASP A 63 11.38 -7.24 -0.80
N ASP A 64 10.15 -6.99 -0.36
CA ASP A 64 9.01 -6.70 -1.22
C ASP A 64 8.15 -5.54 -0.69
N ALA A 65 7.27 -5.03 -1.56
CA ALA A 65 6.21 -4.11 -1.19
C ALA A 65 4.89 -4.56 -1.84
N PHE A 66 3.80 -4.47 -1.10
CA PHE A 66 2.49 -4.96 -1.51
C PHE A 66 1.42 -3.89 -1.33
N ILE A 67 0.51 -3.79 -2.31
CA ILE A 67 -0.79 -3.15 -2.12
C ILE A 67 -1.78 -4.23 -1.73
N ILE A 68 -2.32 -4.15 -0.52
CA ILE A 68 -3.35 -5.06 -0.01
C ILE A 68 -4.69 -4.35 -0.19
N THR A 69 -5.62 -4.98 -0.90
CA THR A 69 -6.95 -4.41 -1.16
C THR A 69 -7.98 -5.51 -1.39
N ASP A 70 -9.26 -5.18 -1.35
CA ASP A 70 -10.31 -6.13 -1.72
C ASP A 70 -10.38 -6.35 -3.25
N ASN A 71 -11.12 -7.38 -3.67
CA ASN A 71 -11.23 -7.76 -5.07
C ASN A 71 -11.91 -6.69 -5.95
N ILE A 72 -12.79 -5.85 -5.39
CA ILE A 72 -13.53 -4.83 -6.14
C ILE A 72 -12.57 -3.69 -6.51
N GLU A 73 -11.74 -3.30 -5.56
CA GLU A 73 -10.80 -2.19 -5.68
C GLU A 73 -9.51 -2.59 -6.42
N ALA A 74 -9.15 -3.87 -6.36
CA ALA A 74 -8.01 -4.41 -7.09
C ALA A 74 -8.10 -4.20 -8.60
N GLU A 75 -9.30 -4.34 -9.19
CA GLU A 75 -9.51 -4.11 -10.63
C GLU A 75 -9.30 -2.63 -10.99
N ARG A 76 -9.81 -1.70 -10.17
CA ARG A 76 -9.61 -0.26 -10.41
C ARG A 76 -8.15 0.14 -10.27
N LEU A 77 -7.47 -0.34 -9.24
CA LEU A 77 -6.04 -0.04 -9.02
C LEU A 77 -5.15 -0.62 -10.12
N GLN A 78 -5.51 -1.76 -10.72
CA GLN A 78 -4.82 -2.26 -11.91
C GLN A 78 -5.01 -1.34 -13.12
N LEU A 79 -6.22 -0.79 -13.29
CA LEU A 79 -6.53 0.17 -14.36
C LEU A 79 -5.87 1.54 -14.15
N GLU A 80 -5.57 1.93 -12.91
CA GLU A 80 -4.88 3.18 -12.56
C GLU A 80 -3.35 3.12 -12.75
N GLU A 81 -2.80 2.00 -13.22
CA GLU A 81 -1.36 1.76 -13.46
C GLU A 81 -0.48 1.98 -12.21
N LEU A 82 -0.59 1.08 -11.22
CA LEU A 82 0.34 1.03 -10.08
C LEU A 82 1.80 0.87 -10.53
N SER A 83 2.73 1.49 -9.78
CA SER A 83 4.18 1.29 -10.02
C SER A 83 4.54 -0.20 -9.93
N SER A 84 5.47 -0.65 -10.79
CA SER A 84 6.02 -2.00 -10.78
C SER A 84 6.77 -2.36 -9.49
N ASP A 85 7.06 -1.37 -8.64
CA ASP A 85 7.63 -1.56 -7.30
C ASP A 85 6.68 -2.29 -6.34
N TYR A 86 5.37 -2.29 -6.64
CA TYR A 86 4.35 -2.88 -5.80
C TYR A 86 3.75 -4.13 -6.41
N LYS A 87 3.63 -5.18 -5.60
CA LYS A 87 2.85 -6.38 -5.90
C LYS A 87 1.42 -6.18 -5.41
N LEU A 88 0.42 -6.47 -6.22
CA LEU A 88 -0.97 -6.42 -5.76
C LEU A 88 -1.32 -7.72 -5.05
N TRP A 89 -1.75 -7.62 -3.79
CA TRP A 89 -2.29 -8.73 -3.02
C TRP A 89 -3.79 -8.50 -2.78
N GLN A 90 -4.59 -9.30 -3.46
CA GLN A 90 -6.04 -9.33 -3.26
C GLN A 90 -6.38 -10.17 -2.02
N MET A 91 -6.99 -9.55 -1.01
CA MET A 91 -7.59 -10.30 0.09
C MET A 91 -9.06 -10.59 -0.22
N PRO A 92 -9.53 -11.85 -0.08
CA PRO A 92 -10.94 -12.14 -0.18
C PRO A 92 -11.72 -11.34 0.87
N TRP A 93 -12.76 -10.63 0.45
CA TRP A 93 -13.61 -9.74 1.26
C TRP A 93 -14.18 -10.39 2.54
N TYR A 94 -14.21 -11.72 2.62
CA TYR A 94 -14.71 -12.47 3.78
C TYR A 94 -13.64 -12.75 4.84
N THR A 95 -12.37 -12.41 4.62
CA THR A 95 -11.34 -12.63 5.64
C THR A 95 -11.52 -11.59 6.75
N PRO A 96 -12.01 -11.94 7.95
CA PRO A 96 -12.22 -10.94 8.98
C PRO A 96 -10.86 -10.35 9.35
N GLU A 97 -10.74 -9.01 9.29
CA GLU A 97 -9.65 -8.33 9.98
C GLU A 97 -9.71 -8.74 11.45
N LYS A 98 -8.71 -9.49 11.91
CA LYS A 98 -8.44 -9.54 13.34
C LYS A 98 -8.05 -8.12 13.73
N LYS A 99 -9.01 -7.40 14.33
CA LYS A 99 -8.70 -6.19 15.09
C LYS A 99 -7.78 -6.62 16.22
N GLU A 100 -6.50 -6.33 16.10
CA GLU A 100 -5.57 -6.44 17.21
C GLU A 100 -6.05 -5.43 18.27
N GLY A 101 -6.43 -5.95 19.42
CA GLY A 101 -6.88 -5.18 20.58
C GLY A 101 -5.75 -4.92 21.57
#